data_AF-A0A183GAY0-F1
#
_entry.id   AF-A0A183GAY0-F1
#
_cell.length_a   1.000
_cell.length_b   1.000
_cell.length_c   1.000
_cell.angle_alpha   90.00
_cell.angle_beta   90.00
_cell.angle_gamma   90.00
#
_symmetry.space_group_name_H-M   'P 1'
#
loop_
_entity.id
_entity.type
_entity.pdbx_description
1 polymer ?
#
loop_
_entity_poly.entity_id
_entity_poly.type
_entity_poly.pdbx_seq_one_letter_code
_entity_poly.pdbx_strand_id
1 'polypeptide(L)'
;MHNSIRSGDESLEDEDQGRPPSLLSDDQLKAMVEADPCQTVEEQAQRFSIDGSTISRHLNAIGRVKKLDKWIPHELTAGQMLKRHDTCVVKAAQSQA
;
A
#
# COMPACT_ATOMS: atom_id res chain seq x y z
N MET A 1 -47.75 27.30 9.12
CA MET A 1 -47.12 28.17 10.14
C MET A 1 -45.68 28.37 9.72
N HIS A 2 -45.21 29.62 9.78
CA HIS A 2 -43.96 30.09 9.18
C HIS A 2 -42.72 29.40 9.77
N ASN A 3 -41.79 29.05 8.86
CA ASN A 3 -40.43 28.67 9.19
C ASN A 3 -39.72 29.87 9.84
N SER A 4 -39.13 29.67 11.02
CA SER A 4 -38.34 30.69 11.70
C SER A 4 -37.38 30.00 12.67
N ILE A 5 -36.22 29.59 12.14
CA ILE A 5 -35.04 29.26 12.94
C ILE A 5 -34.60 30.56 13.62
N ARG A 6 -34.68 30.62 14.95
CA ARG A 6 -34.34 31.76 15.78
C ARG A 6 -33.08 31.40 16.56
N SER A 7 -32.04 32.24 16.41
CA SER A 7 -30.71 32.12 17.03
C SER A 7 -29.89 30.99 16.38
N GLY A 8 -28.79 31.23 15.67
CA GLY A 8 -27.78 32.25 15.92
C GLY A 8 -26.65 31.71 16.79
N ASP A 9 -26.39 30.40 16.75
CA ASP A 9 -25.09 29.74 16.93
C ASP A 9 -25.36 28.25 16.74
N GLU A 10 -24.65 27.60 15.82
CA GLU A 10 -24.31 26.17 15.88
C GLU A 10 -23.41 25.93 14.68
N SER A 11 -22.12 26.20 14.91
CA SER A 11 -21.01 25.70 14.10
C SER A 11 -21.34 24.27 13.65
N LEU A 12 -21.73 24.11 12.37
CA LEU A 12 -21.70 22.82 11.69
C LEU A 12 -20.24 22.49 11.35
N GLU A 13 -19.36 22.58 12.35
CA GLU A 13 -18.21 21.71 12.35
C GLU A 13 -18.81 20.32 12.42
N ASP A 14 -18.72 19.60 11.30
CA ASP A 14 -18.80 18.13 11.29
C ASP A 14 -17.72 17.69 12.29
N GLU A 15 -18.06 17.66 13.58
CA GLU A 15 -17.25 17.01 14.59
C GLU A 15 -17.01 15.61 14.05
N ASP A 16 -15.75 15.25 13.85
CA ASP A 16 -15.29 14.03 13.20
C ASP A 16 -16.14 12.87 13.68
N GLN A 17 -17.17 12.53 12.89
CA GLN A 17 -18.29 11.73 13.35
C GLN A 17 -17.73 10.36 13.65
N GLY A 18 -17.49 10.12 14.95
CA GLY A 18 -16.68 9.04 15.50
C GLY A 18 -16.75 7.80 14.64
N ARG A 19 -15.79 7.69 13.71
CA ARG A 19 -15.70 6.53 12.84
C ARG A 19 -15.59 5.32 13.77
N PRO A 20 -16.43 4.28 13.60
CA PRO A 20 -16.27 3.07 14.38
C PRO A 20 -14.80 2.65 14.29
N PRO A 21 -14.15 2.31 15.42
CA PRO A 21 -12.74 1.94 15.41
C PRO A 21 -12.55 0.85 14.37
N SER A 22 -11.77 1.15 13.34
CA SER A 22 -11.51 0.18 12.30
C SER A 22 -10.80 -0.99 12.97
N LEU A 23 -11.34 -2.20 12.79
CA LEU A 23 -10.77 -3.41 13.38
C LEU A 23 -9.31 -3.64 12.91
N LEU A 24 -8.93 -3.00 11.80
CA LEU A 24 -7.57 -2.90 11.28
C LEU A 24 -7.10 -1.45 11.30
N SER A 25 -5.87 -1.25 11.77
CA SER A 25 -5.14 0.00 11.60
C SER A 25 -4.44 0.02 10.24
N ASP A 26 -4.42 1.18 9.60
CA ASP A 26 -3.71 1.45 8.35
C ASP A 26 -2.23 1.06 8.44
N ASP A 27 -1.60 1.29 9.60
CA ASP A 27 -0.20 0.95 9.86
C ASP A 27 0.05 -0.56 9.82
N GLN A 28 -0.90 -1.34 10.35
CA GLN A 28 -0.79 -2.80 10.37
C GLN A 28 -0.89 -3.38 8.95
N LEU A 29 -1.84 -2.86 8.17
CA LEU A 29 -2.01 -3.26 6.78
C LEU A 29 -0.82 -2.84 5.92
N LYS A 30 -0.26 -1.65 6.18
CA LYS A 30 0.93 -1.15 5.52
C LYS A 30 2.17 -2.02 5.80
N ALA A 31 2.40 -2.36 7.07
CA ALA A 31 3.53 -3.20 7.47
C ALA A 31 3.45 -4.59 6.84
N MET A 32 2.24 -5.15 6.70
CA MET A 32 2.08 -6.45 6.04
C MET A 32 2.39 -6.42 4.55
N VAL A 33 1.91 -5.41 3.83
CA VAL A 33 2.20 -5.25 2.40
C VAL A 33 3.70 -4.99 2.16
N GLU A 34 4.39 -4.33 3.09
CA GLU A 34 5.85 -4.13 3.00
C GLU A 34 6.65 -5.38 3.32
N ALA A 35 6.19 -6.20 4.26
CA ALA A 35 6.84 -7.46 4.63
C ALA A 35 6.73 -8.51 3.51
N ASP A 36 5.58 -8.60 2.86
CA ASP A 36 5.36 -9.51 1.75
C ASP A 36 4.42 -8.88 0.71
N PRO A 37 4.97 -8.30 -0.37
CA PRO A 37 4.18 -7.63 -1.40
C PRO A 37 3.36 -8.61 -2.26
N CYS A 38 3.62 -9.92 -2.15
CA CYS A 38 2.96 -10.95 -2.95
C CYS A 38 1.69 -11.52 -2.28
N GLN A 39 1.38 -11.12 -1.05
CA GLN A 39 0.19 -11.62 -0.34
C GLN A 39 -1.11 -11.26 -1.05
N THR A 40 -2.03 -12.21 -1.09
CA THR A 40 -3.36 -12.00 -1.64
C THR A 40 -4.30 -11.35 -0.62
N VAL A 41 -5.33 -10.66 -1.12
CA VAL A 41 -6.38 -10.06 -0.28
C VAL A 41 -7.12 -11.13 0.52
N GLU A 42 -7.24 -12.35 0.00
CA GLU A 42 -7.95 -13.46 0.66
C GLU A 42 -7.14 -14.05 1.82
N GLU A 43 -5.82 -14.16 1.69
CA GLU A 43 -4.93 -14.54 2.80
C GLU A 43 -4.97 -13.48 3.92
N GLN A 44 -5.01 -12.19 3.55
CA GLN A 44 -5.18 -11.11 4.50
C GLN A 44 -6.55 -11.16 5.18
N ALA A 45 -7.61 -11.44 4.41
CA ALA A 45 -8.98 -11.60 4.91
C ALA A 45 -9.07 -12.71 5.95
N GLN A 46 -8.46 -13.86 5.66
CA GLN A 46 -8.43 -14.98 6.58
C GLN A 46 -7.64 -14.65 7.85
N ARG A 47 -6.49 -13.98 7.72
CA ARG A 47 -5.64 -13.58 8.86
C ARG A 47 -6.35 -12.63 9.81
N PHE A 48 -7.16 -11.72 9.26
CA PHE A 48 -7.87 -10.72 10.03
C PHE A 48 -9.31 -11.09 10.35
N SER A 49 -9.82 -12.20 9.81
CA SER A 49 -11.23 -12.59 9.88
C SER A 49 -12.17 -11.46 9.43
N ILE A 50 -11.74 -10.71 8.41
CA ILE A 50 -12.47 -9.58 7.83
C ILE A 50 -12.77 -9.90 6.37
N ASP A 51 -13.91 -9.42 5.89
CA ASP A 51 -14.28 -9.60 4.50
C ASP A 51 -13.25 -8.98 3.54
N GLY A 52 -12.90 -9.72 2.47
CA GLY A 52 -11.89 -9.31 1.51
C GLY A 52 -12.21 -7.99 0.78
N SER A 53 -13.50 -7.65 0.62
CA SER A 53 -13.88 -6.35 0.02
C SER A 53 -13.53 -5.18 0.94
N THR A 54 -13.58 -5.39 2.26
CA THR A 54 -13.19 -4.39 3.26
C THR A 54 -11.68 -4.12 3.18
N ILE A 55 -10.88 -5.17 3.08
CA ILE A 55 -9.42 -5.05 2.91
C ILE A 55 -9.08 -4.38 1.59
N SER A 56 -9.72 -4.76 0.49
CA SER A 56 -9.51 -4.15 -0.82
C SER A 56 -9.82 -2.64 -0.80
N ARG A 57 -10.95 -2.25 -0.20
CA ARG A 57 -11.31 -0.83 -0.04
C ARG A 57 -10.30 -0.09 0.81
N HIS A 58 -9.80 -0.72 1.86
CA HIS A 58 -8.84 -0.12 2.78
C HIS A 58 -7.45 0.05 2.15
N LEU A 59 -6.96 -0.96 1.42
CA LEU A 59 -5.72 -0.88 0.63
C LEU A 59 -5.78 0.27 -0.38
N ASN A 60 -6.92 0.45 -1.06
CA ASN A 60 -7.10 1.55 -1.99
C ASN A 60 -7.08 2.92 -1.29
N ALA A 61 -7.67 3.03 -0.09
CA ALA A 61 -7.63 4.26 0.70
C ALA A 61 -6.20 4.67 1.12
N ILE A 62 -5.34 3.69 1.39
CA ILE A 62 -3.91 3.87 1.73
C ILE A 62 -3.05 4.07 0.46
N GLY A 63 -3.65 4.00 -0.74
CA GLY A 63 -2.94 4.16 -2.01
C GLY A 63 -2.11 2.94 -2.43
N ARG A 64 -2.39 1.76 -1.85
CA ARG A 64 -1.78 0.50 -2.28
C ARG A 64 -2.55 -0.07 -3.48
N VAL A 65 -1.83 -0.35 -4.56
CA VAL A 65 -2.38 -0.91 -5.80
C VAL A 65 -1.68 -2.23 -6.13
N LYS A 66 -2.44 -3.19 -6.65
CA LYS A 66 -1.89 -4.45 -7.13
C LYS A 66 -1.04 -4.19 -8.38
N LYS A 67 0.24 -4.55 -8.33
CA LYS A 67 1.15 -4.52 -9.48
C LYS A 67 1.51 -5.95 -9.86
N LEU A 68 1.71 -6.19 -11.15
CA LEU A 68 2.27 -7.45 -11.62
C LEU A 68 3.78 -7.46 -11.38
N ASP A 69 4.32 -8.63 -11.06
CA ASP A 69 5.75 -8.84 -10.96
C ASP A 69 6.45 -8.56 -12.28
N LYS A 70 7.70 -8.11 -12.17
CA LYS A 70 8.55 -7.90 -13.33
C LYS A 70 8.98 -9.25 -13.87
N TRP A 71 8.82 -9.44 -15.17
CA TRP A 71 9.33 -10.64 -15.83
C TRP A 71 10.86 -10.62 -15.85
N ILE A 72 11.47 -11.66 -15.28
CA ILE A 72 12.93 -11.87 -15.26
C ILE A 72 13.25 -12.98 -16.27
N PRO A 73 14.11 -12.74 -17.28
CA PRO A 73 14.34 -13.71 -18.36
C PRO A 73 14.90 -15.06 -17.92
N HIS A 74 15.76 -15.04 -16.91
CA HIS A 74 16.34 -16.23 -16.31
C HIS A 74 16.88 -15.90 -14.93
N GLU A 75 16.95 -16.92 -14.07
CA GLU A 75 17.62 -16.80 -12.78
C GLU A 75 19.14 -16.65 -12.98
N LEU A 76 19.78 -15.82 -12.16
CA LEU A 76 21.22 -15.63 -12.20
C LEU A 76 21.88 -16.37 -11.04
N THR A 77 22.94 -17.11 -11.35
CA THR A 77 23.83 -17.64 -10.31
C THR A 77 24.74 -16.53 -9.78
N ALA A 78 25.24 -16.68 -8.54
CA ALA A 78 26.13 -15.69 -7.92
C ALA A 78 27.34 -15.32 -8.81
N GLY A 79 27.93 -16.31 -9.48
CA GLY A 79 29.04 -16.07 -10.41
C GLY A 79 28.63 -15.28 -11.66
N GLN A 80 27.41 -15.46 -12.16
CA GLN A 80 26.88 -14.66 -13.28
C GLN A 80 26.57 -13.23 -12.85
N MET A 81 26.08 -13.03 -11.63
CA MET A 81 25.84 -11.68 -11.07
C MET A 81 27.15 -10.90 -10.94
N LEU A 82 28.20 -11.52 -10.40
CA LEU A 82 29.50 -10.86 -10.23
C LEU A 82 30.10 -10.45 -11.58
N LYS A 83 30.11 -11.35 -12.57
CA LYS A 83 30.60 -11.04 -13.92
C LYS A 83 29.85 -9.87 -14.57
N ARG A 84 28.52 -9.81 -14.39
CA ARG A 84 27.71 -8.70 -14.89
C ARG A 84 28.06 -7.39 -14.19
N HIS A 85 28.22 -7.42 -12.86
CA HIS A 85 28.64 -6.26 -12.08
C HIS A 85 29.99 -5.71 -12.56
N ASP A 86 31.01 -6.56 -12.65
CA ASP A 86 32.36 -6.15 -13.05
C ASP A 86 32.38 -5.55 -14.46
N THR A 87 31.64 -6.17 -15.38
CA THR A 87 31.49 -5.66 -16.75
C THR A 87 30.85 -4.27 -16.76
N CYS A 88 29.83 -4.02 -15.94
CA CYS A 88 29.18 -2.72 -15.83
C CYS A 88 30.13 -1.65 -15.27
N VAL A 89 30.89 -1.97 -14.22
CA VAL A 89 31.84 -1.05 -13.59
C VAL A 89 32.96 -0.64 -14.56
N VAL A 90 33.55 -1.62 -15.27
CA VAL A 90 34.62 -1.35 -16.25
C VAL A 90 34.10 -0.46 -17.39
N LYS A 91 32.91 -0.77 -17.92
CA LYS A 91 32.30 0.06 -18.98
C LYS A 91 31.93 1.46 -18.51
N ALA A 92 31.45 1.60 -17.28
CA ALA A 92 31.12 2.90 -16.71
C ALA A 92 32.37 3.79 -16.58
N ALA A 93 33.49 3.23 -16.09
CA ALA A 93 34.76 3.96 -15.98
C ALA A 93 35.33 4.41 -17.33
N GLN A 94 35.12 3.63 -18.39
CA GLN A 94 35.57 3.95 -19.75
C GLN A 94 34.72 5.05 -20.41
N SER A 95 33.48 5.26 -19.95
CA SER A 95 32.59 6.31 -20.48
C SER A 95 32.80 7.68 -19.83
N GLN A 96 33.61 7.75 -18.77
CA GLN A 96 33.93 8.98 -18.04
C GLN A 96 35.31 9.55 -18.40
N ALA A 97 36.00 8.91 -19.36
CA ALA A 97 37.27 9.34 -19.94
C ALA A 97 37.08 9.77 -21.40
#